data_AF-A0A9N8V3W3-F1
#
_entry.id   AF-A0A9N8V3W3-F1
#
_cell.length_a   1.000
_cell.length_b   1.000
_cell.length_c   1.000
_cell.angle_alpha   90.00
_cell.angle_beta   90.00
_cell.angle_gamma   90.00
#
_symmetry.space_group_name_H-M   'P 1'
#
loop_
_entity.id
_entity.type
_entity.pdbx_description
1 polymer ?
#
loop_
_entity_poly.entity_id
_entity_poly.type
_entity_poly.pdbx_seq_one_letter_code
_entity_poly.pdbx_strand_id
1 'polypeptide(L)' 'MEFSSGVGTPFVCVFINFLFYFVALVPVRRAQALQEGGYDNSNPRDQYNRLPDWGKRAVGAANNTFEGLVFFSIAVFIGK' A
#
# COMPACT_ATOMS: atom_id res chain seq x y z
N MET A 1 -16.57 1.49 30.83
CA MET A 1 -15.86 2.56 30.09
C MET A 1 -16.48 2.59 28.71
N GLU A 2 -17.54 3.38 28.56
CA GLU A 2 -18.25 3.54 27.29
C GLU A 2 -17.41 4.44 26.38
N PHE A 3 -16.83 3.88 25.32
CA PHE A 3 -16.22 4.66 24.25
C PHE A 3 -17.34 5.17 23.33
N SER A 4 -17.98 6.27 23.73
CA SER A 4 -18.86 7.03 22.84
C SER A 4 -18.26 8.42 22.62
N SER A 5 -17.68 8.64 21.44
CA SER A 5 -17.69 9.92 20.69
C SER A 5 -16.68 9.89 19.53
N GLY A 6 -17.19 10.05 18.29
CA GLY A 6 -16.38 10.17 17.07
C GLY A 6 -15.94 8.82 16.50
N VAL A 7 -15.91 8.69 15.18
CA VAL A 7 -15.39 7.56 14.38
C VAL A 7 -14.49 6.64 15.22
N GLY A 8 -14.97 5.44 15.58
CA GLY A 8 -14.27 4.61 16.56
C GLY A 8 -12.81 4.37 16.17
N THR A 9 -11.88 4.39 17.13
CA THR A 9 -10.42 4.20 16.95
C THR A 9 -10.02 3.25 15.82
N PRO A 10 -10.60 2.03 15.66
CA PRO A 10 -10.22 1.14 14.56
C PRO A 10 -10.55 1.67 13.15
N PHE A 11 -11.62 2.45 12.97
CA PHE A 11 -11.94 3.08 11.68
C PHE A 11 -10.93 4.17 11.31
N VAL A 12 -10.44 4.93 12.30
CA VAL A 12 -9.32 5.87 12.08
C VAL A 12 -8.06 5.11 11.68
N CYS A 13 -7.76 3.97 12.31
CA CYS A 13 -6.63 3.12 11.92
C CYS A 13 -6.76 2.60 10.49
N VAL A 14 -7.96 2.18 10.06
CA VAL A 14 -8.21 1.76 8.66
C VAL A 14 -7.93 2.91 7.70
N PHE A 15 -8.40 4.12 8.01
CA PHE A 15 -8.15 5.29 7.18
C PHE A 15 -6.67 5.66 7.10
N ILE A 16 -5.94 5.63 8.21
CA ILE A 16 -4.48 5.86 8.21
C ILE A 16 -3.76 4.79 7.38
N ASN A 17 -4.14 3.52 7.53
CA ASN A 17 -3.50 2.44 6.77
C ASN A 17 -3.79 2.55 5.26
N PHE A 18 -4.98 3.04 4.88
CA PHE A 18 -5.30 3.41 3.50
C PHE A 18 -4.36 4.50 2.97
N LEU A 19 -4.06 5.55 3.75
CA LEU A 19 -3.09 6.56 3.36
C LEU A 19 -1.66 5.98 3.24
N PHE A 20 -1.27 5.08 4.15
CA PHE A 20 0.04 4.42 4.08
C PHE A 20 0.23 3.58 2.83
N TYR A 21 -0.83 2.98 2.28
CA TYR A 21 -0.74 2.31 0.98
C TYR A 21 -0.29 3.27 -0.12
N PHE A 22 -0.84 4.49 -0.20
CA PHE A 22 -0.39 5.49 -1.17
C PHE A 22 1.04 5.97 -0.93
N VAL A 23 1.46 6.06 0.34
CA VAL A 23 2.85 6.39 0.68
C VAL A 23 3.80 5.28 0.22
N ALA A 24 3.46 4.00 0.45
CA ALA A 24 4.25 2.85 0.00
C ALA A 24 4.39 2.76 -1.54
N LEU A 25 3.45 3.36 -2.25
CA LEU A 25 3.38 3.46 -3.70
C LEU A 25 4.32 4.54 -4.30
N VAL A 26 4.75 5.54 -3.51
CA VAL A 26 5.72 6.57 -3.91
C VAL A 26 7.09 6.00 -4.28
N PRO A 27 7.77 5.17 -3.45
CA PRO A 27 9.06 4.62 -3.79
C PRO A 27 9.01 3.69 -5.01
N VAL A 28 7.89 2.97 -5.23
CA VAL A 28 7.69 2.17 -6.45
C VAL A 28 7.70 3.05 -7.70
N ARG A 29 6.93 4.13 -7.70
CA ARG A 29 6.87 5.11 -8.81
C ARG A 29 8.23 5.77 -9.04
N ARG A 30 8.95 6.09 -7.97
CA ARG A 30 10.32 6.62 -8.08
C ARG A 30 11.24 5.62 -8.76
N ALA A 31 11.16 4.34 -8.41
CA ALA A 31 11.99 3.30 -9.01
C ALA A 31 11.70 3.14 -10.51
N GLN A 32 10.41 3.14 -10.88
CA GLN A 32 9.98 3.09 -12.28
C GLN A 32 10.43 4.31 -13.07
N ALA A 33 10.33 5.52 -12.48
CA ALA A 33 10.73 6.76 -13.14
C ALA A 33 12.25 6.88 -13.35
N LEU A 34 13.05 6.26 -12.48
CA LEU A 34 14.51 6.22 -12.60
C LEU A 34 15.03 5.10 -13.51
N GLN A 35 14.18 4.15 -13.90
CA GLN A 35 14.56 3.06 -14.79
C GLN A 35 14.76 3.57 -16.22
N GLU A 36 15.74 3.04 -16.94
CA GLU A 36 15.89 3.31 -18.37
C GLU A 36 14.63 2.89 -19.14
N GLY A 37 14.16 3.77 -20.03
CA GLY A 37 12.88 3.62 -20.73
C GLY A 37 11.65 4.08 -19.93
N GLY A 38 11.81 4.45 -18.65
CA GLY A 38 10.73 4.98 -17.83
C GLY A 38 9.61 3.97 -17.57
N TYR A 39 8.36 4.45 -17.60
CA TYR A 39 7.17 3.62 -17.37
C TYR A 39 6.88 2.70 -18.56
N ASP A 40 6.89 1.39 -18.32
CA ASP A 40 6.51 0.37 -19.31
C ASP A 40 5.04 -0.02 -19.11
N ASN A 41 4.17 0.57 -19.92
CA ASN A 41 2.73 0.26 -19.90
C ASN A 41 2.38 -0.96 -20.77
N SER A 42 3.32 -1.47 -21.58
CA SER A 42 3.10 -2.65 -22.41
C SER A 42 3.29 -3.94 -21.60
N ASN A 43 4.28 -3.98 -20.72
CA ASN A 43 4.57 -5.13 -19.85
C ASN A 43 4.79 -4.70 -18.38
N PRO A 44 3.77 -4.17 -17.71
CA PRO A 44 3.90 -3.55 -16.38
C PRO A 44 4.36 -4.54 -15.29
N ARG A 45 3.97 -5.81 -15.38
CA ARG A 45 4.37 -6.85 -14.41
C ARG A 45 5.86 -7.16 -14.52
N ASP A 46 6.38 -7.24 -15.74
CA ASP A 46 7.79 -7.50 -15.99
C ASP A 46 8.67 -6.30 -15.65
N GLN A 47 8.11 -5.08 -15.67
CA GLN A 47 8.81 -3.89 -15.20
C GLN A 47 9.22 -4.02 -13.73
N TYR A 48 8.36 -4.55 -12.86
CA TYR A 48 8.69 -4.73 -11.43
C TYR A 48 9.88 -5.66 -11.20
N ASN A 49 10.05 -6.68 -12.06
CA ASN A 49 11.17 -7.62 -11.99
C ASN A 49 12.51 -6.99 -12.43
N ARG A 50 12.46 -5.89 -13.21
CA ARG A 50 13.62 -5.15 -13.72
C ARG A 50 14.03 -3.98 -12.83
N LEU A 51 13.24 -3.64 -11.81
CA LEU A 51 13.58 -2.59 -10.86
C LEU A 51 14.86 -2.92 -10.07
N PRO A 52 15.59 -1.91 -9.56
CA PRO A 52 16.66 -2.13 -8.60
C PRO A 52 16.14 -2.81 -7.34
N ASP A 53 17.01 -3.46 -6.56
CA ASP A 53 16.62 -4.27 -5.39
C ASP A 53 15.77 -3.50 -4.37
N TRP A 54 16.07 -2.23 -4.12
CA TRP A 54 15.25 -1.39 -3.24
C TRP A 54 13.86 -1.13 -3.84
N GLY A 55 13.74 -1.03 -5.16
CA GLY A 55 12.48 -0.88 -5.88
C GLY A 55 11.63 -2.15 -5.82
N LYS A 56 12.27 -3.33 -5.95
CA LYS A 56 11.61 -4.63 -5.72
C LYS A 56 11.10 -4.75 -4.28
N ARG A 57 11.89 -4.31 -3.29
CA ARG A 57 11.46 -4.25 -1.88
C ARG A 57 10.29 -3.28 -1.69
N ALA A 58 10.29 -2.14 -2.37
CA ALA A 58 9.19 -1.19 -2.34
C ALA A 58 7.89 -1.79 -2.92
N VAL A 59 7.98 -2.56 -4.01
CA VAL A 59 6.83 -3.31 -4.56
C VAL A 59 6.32 -4.33 -3.54
N GLY A 60 7.21 -5.09 -2.92
CA GLY A 60 6.85 -6.04 -1.86
C GLY A 60 6.16 -5.36 -0.67
N ALA A 61 6.68 -4.21 -0.23
CA ALA A 61 6.07 -3.43 0.85
C ALA A 61 4.69 -2.89 0.48
N ALA A 62 4.50 -2.35 -0.74
CA ALA A 62 3.20 -1.87 -1.20
C ALA A 62 2.17 -3.00 -1.28
N ASN A 63 2.56 -4.17 -1.78
CA ASN A 63 1.69 -5.36 -1.83
C ASN A 63 1.32 -5.83 -0.42
N ASN A 64 2.29 -5.93 0.49
CA ASN A 64 2.05 -6.31 1.88
C ASN A 64 1.10 -5.33 2.59
N THR A 65 1.30 -4.02 2.40
CA THR A 65 0.41 -3.00 2.97
C THR A 65 -1.01 -3.10 2.41
N PHE A 66 -1.17 -3.39 1.11
CA PHE A 66 -2.48 -3.58 0.49
C PHE A 66 -3.20 -4.83 1.05
N GLU A 67 -2.51 -5.98 1.09
CA GLU A 67 -3.05 -7.21 1.66
C GLU A 67 -3.45 -7.01 3.14
N GLY A 68 -2.58 -6.39 3.93
CA GLY A 68 -2.85 -6.05 5.32
C GLY A 68 -4.03 -5.11 5.48
N LEU A 69 -4.15 -4.08 4.63
CA LEU A 69 -5.30 -3.17 4.61
C LEU A 69 -6.61 -3.92 4.38
N VAL A 70 -6.66 -4.83 3.40
CA VAL A 70 -7.88 -5.58 3.08
C VAL A 70 -8.31 -6.43 4.28
N PHE A 71 -7.43 -7.27 4.82
CA PHE A 71 -7.78 -8.16 5.93
C PHE A 71 -8.13 -7.39 7.21
N PHE A 72 -7.33 -6.37 7.57
CA PHE A 72 -7.59 -5.54 8.74
C PHE A 72 -8.92 -4.79 8.62
N SER A 73 -9.22 -4.23 7.45
CA SER A 73 -10.49 -3.53 7.22
C SER A 73 -11.68 -4.48 7.42
N ILE A 74 -11.64 -5.66 6.79
CA ILE A 74 -12.72 -6.67 6.93
C ILE A 74 -12.95 -7.02 8.41
N ALA A 75 -11.87 -7.26 9.17
CA ALA A 75 -11.97 -7.55 10.59
C ALA A 75 -12.60 -6.40 11.41
N VAL A 76 -12.25 -5.15 11.09
CA VAL A 76 -12.83 -3.96 11.73
C VAL A 76 -14.31 -3.78 11.38
N PHE A 77 -14.72 -4.05 10.14
CA PHE A 77 -16.10 -3.89 9.70
C PHE A 77 -17.03 -5.00 10.21
N ILE A 78 -16.55 -6.23 10.35
CA ILE A 78 -17.35 -7.38 10.84
C ILE A 78 -17.31 -7.49 12.37
N GLY A 79 -16.19 -7.16 13.00
CA GLY A 79 -16.00 -7.26 14.45
C GLY A 79 -16.61 -6.10 15.26
N LYS A 80 -17.44 -5.27 14.62
CA LYS A 80 -18.17 -4.14 15.18
C LYS A 80 -19.66 -4.39 14.98
#